data_AF-A0A3S1IKG6-F1
#
_entry.id   AF-A0A3S1IKG6-F1
#
_cell.length_a   1.000
_cell.length_b   1.000
_cell.length_c   1.000
_cell.angle_alpha   90.00
_cell.angle_beta   90.00
_cell.angle_gamma   90.00
#
_symmetry.space_group_name_H-M   'P 1'
#
loop_
_entity.id
_entity.type
_entity.pdbx_description
1 polymer ?
#
loop_
_entity_poly.entity_id
_entity_poly.type
_entity_poly.pdbx_seq_one_letter_code
_entity_poly.pdbx_strand_id
1 'polypeptide(L)'
;MSDEKSITVDVVSDVVCPWCFIGQKRLDKAIAAATDVEVHIRWRPFQLDPTIPPEGKDRREYLVAKFGSDERIREIHARIEPLGEAEGINFAFAAIK
;
A
#
# COMPACT_ATOMS: atom_id res chain seq x y z
N MET A 1 34.31 -20.39 -0.25
CA MET A 1 33.68 -19.20 0.35
C MET A 1 32.67 -18.74 -0.69
N SER A 2 31.40 -19.10 -0.50
CA SER A 2 30.32 -18.70 -1.40
C SER A 2 30.17 -17.18 -1.27
N ASP A 3 30.20 -16.44 -2.37
CA ASP A 3 29.75 -15.04 -2.37
C ASP A 3 28.30 -15.01 -1.90
N GLU A 4 28.06 -14.46 -0.72
CA GLU A 4 26.72 -14.21 -0.21
C GLU A 4 26.11 -13.08 -1.03
N LYS A 5 25.07 -13.40 -1.82
CA LYS A 5 24.41 -12.40 -2.66
C LYS A 5 23.55 -11.53 -1.77
N SER A 6 23.83 -10.23 -1.72
CA SER A 6 23.00 -9.26 -1.02
C SER A 6 22.35 -8.27 -1.98
N ILE A 7 21.10 -7.90 -1.68
CA ILE A 7 20.34 -6.91 -2.45
C ILE A 7 19.71 -5.91 -1.48
N THR A 8 19.79 -4.63 -1.82
CA THR A 8 19.01 -3.59 -1.15
C THR A 8 17.79 -3.22 -1.98
N VAL A 9 16.61 -3.20 -1.36
CA VAL A 9 15.35 -2.78 -1.98
C VAL A 9 14.86 -1.51 -1.30
N ASP A 10 14.81 -0.41 -2.05
CA ASP A 10 14.14 0.81 -1.60
C ASP A 10 12.64 0.70 -1.88
N VAL A 11 11.83 0.80 -0.83
CA VAL A 11 10.37 0.73 -0.91
C VAL A 11 9.80 2.12 -0.68
N VAL A 12 9.31 2.75 -1.74
CA VAL A 12 8.61 4.04 -1.69
C VAL A 12 7.14 3.79 -1.35
N SER A 13 6.70 4.26 -0.18
CA SER A 13 5.39 3.89 0.37
C SER A 13 4.70 5.06 1.07
N ASP A 14 3.38 5.11 0.92
CA ASP A 14 2.49 5.98 1.68
C ASP A 14 1.55 5.12 2.54
N VAL A 15 1.40 5.49 3.81
CA VAL A 15 0.57 4.78 4.79
C VAL A 15 -0.92 4.79 4.45
N VAL A 16 -1.40 5.77 3.68
CA VAL A 16 -2.82 5.85 3.27
C VAL A 16 -3.11 5.01 2.02
N CYS A 17 -2.08 4.49 1.34
CA CYS A 17 -2.21 3.79 0.09
C CYS A 17 -2.52 2.29 0.31
N PRO A 18 -3.71 1.79 -0.04
CA PRO A 18 -4.04 0.38 0.17
C PRO A 18 -3.21 -0.56 -0.72
N TRP A 19 -2.75 -0.07 -1.89
CA TRP A 19 -1.83 -0.83 -2.75
C TRP A 19 -0.44 -0.99 -2.14
N CYS A 20 0.05 0.01 -1.41
CA CYS A 20 1.33 -0.09 -0.70
C CYS A 20 1.26 -1.19 0.37
N PHE A 21 0.11 -1.35 1.05
CA PHE A 21 -0.06 -2.41 2.05
C PHE A 21 -0.10 -3.81 1.43
N ILE A 22 -0.82 -3.99 0.32
CA ILE A 22 -0.79 -5.24 -0.47
C ILE A 22 0.65 -5.52 -0.94
N GLY A 23 1.33 -4.51 -1.48
CA GLY A 23 2.70 -4.61 -1.97
C GLY A 23 3.67 -5.04 -0.87
N GLN A 24 3.54 -4.49 0.34
CA GLN A 24 4.32 -4.92 1.50
C GLN A 24 4.11 -6.41 1.80
N LYS A 25 2.87 -6.90 1.89
CA LYS A 25 2.59 -8.32 2.16
C LYS A 25 3.20 -9.24 1.11
N ARG A 26 3.13 -8.84 -0.16
CA ARG A 26 3.74 -9.60 -1.27
C ARG A 26 5.25 -9.58 -1.21
N LEU A 27 5.85 -8.44 -0.87
CA LEU A 27 7.29 -8.31 -0.68
C LEU A 27 7.76 -9.18 0.48
N ASP A 28 7.07 -9.17 1.62
CA ASP A 28 7.38 -10.02 2.77
C ASP A 28 7.39 -11.51 2.38
N LYS A 29 6.40 -11.95 1.60
CA LYS A 29 6.33 -13.33 1.06
C LYS A 29 7.49 -13.63 0.09
N ALA A 30 7.84 -12.70 -0.79
CA ALA A 30 8.93 -12.87 -1.73
C ALA A 30 10.29 -12.98 -1.02
N ILE A 31 10.53 -12.15 0.01
CA ILE A 31 11.74 -12.22 0.85
C ILE A 31 11.82 -13.57 1.56
N ALA A 32 10.71 -14.04 2.15
CA ALA A 32 10.67 -15.34 2.79
C ALA A 32 10.98 -16.52 1.85
N ALA A 33 10.70 -16.36 0.55
CA ALA A 33 11.01 -17.36 -0.47
C ALA A 33 12.46 -17.27 -1.02
N ALA A 34 13.11 -16.11 -0.92
CA ALA A 34 14.47 -15.87 -1.40
C ALA A 34 15.51 -16.34 -0.38
N THR A 35 15.75 -17.65 -0.33
CA THR A 35 16.63 -18.27 0.69
C THR A 35 18.13 -18.16 0.40
N ASP A 36 18.51 -17.78 -0.82
CA ASP A 36 19.91 -17.67 -1.26
C ASP A 36 20.42 -16.23 -1.39
N VAL A 37 19.59 -15.25 -1.02
CA VAL A 37 19.89 -13.81 -1.14
C VAL A 37 19.56 -13.11 0.18
N GLU A 38 20.52 -12.36 0.73
CA GLU A 38 20.26 -11.45 1.84
C GLU A 38 19.54 -10.19 1.32
N VAL A 39 18.33 -9.92 1.83
CA VAL A 39 17.52 -8.77 1.41
C VAL A 39 17.48 -7.70 2.50
N HIS A 40 18.00 -6.52 2.18
CA HIS A 40 17.89 -5.33 3.02
C HIS A 40 16.78 -4.40 2.51
N ILE A 41 15.80 -4.11 3.37
CA ILE A 41 14.71 -3.18 3.04
C ILE A 41 15.01 -1.78 3.55
N ARG A 42 14.89 -0.79 2.67
CA ARG A 42 14.93 0.64 3.02
C ARG A 42 13.59 1.29 2.70
N TRP A 43 12.86 1.66 3.74
CA TRP A 43 11.59 2.38 3.57
C TRP A 43 11.84 3.84 3.24
N ARG A 44 11.20 4.32 2.17
CA ARG A 44 11.23 5.70 1.71
C ARG A 44 9.83 6.27 1.82
N PRO A 45 9.60 7.27 2.69
CA PRO A 45 8.27 7.85 2.85
C PRO A 45 7.85 8.56 1.57
N PHE A 46 6.55 8.46 1.27
CA PHE A 46 5.91 9.16 0.17
C PHE A 46 4.59 9.74 0.63
N GLN A 47 4.19 10.86 0.04
CA GLN A 47 2.86 11.44 0.22
C GLN A 47 2.17 11.45 -1.14
N LEU A 48 1.10 10.66 -1.27
CA LEU A 48 0.24 10.66 -2.45
C LEU A 48 -0.37 12.03 -2.72
N ASP A 49 -0.60 12.79 -1.64
CA ASP A 49 -1.03 14.17 -1.71
C ASP A 49 -0.35 14.99 -0.60
N PRO A 50 0.78 15.66 -0.91
CA PRO A 50 1.50 16.49 0.05
C PRO A 50 0.77 17.81 0.36
N THR A 51 -0.38 18.09 -0.28
CA THR A 51 -1.16 19.32 -0.07
C THR A 51 -2.24 19.18 1.02
N ILE A 52 -2.40 17.99 1.59
CA ILE A 52 -3.34 17.78 2.70
C ILE A 52 -2.82 18.50 3.94
N PRO A 53 -3.61 19.39 4.57
CA PRO A 53 -3.16 20.12 5.75
C PRO A 53 -3.11 19.20 6.99
N PRO A 54 -2.42 19.61 8.07
CA PRO A 54 -2.27 18.78 9.28
C PRO A 54 -3.58 18.33 9.93
N GLU A 55 -4.63 19.14 9.84
CA GLU A 55 -5.98 18.84 10.31
C GLU A 55 -6.73 17.81 9.43
N GLY A 56 -6.19 17.48 8.26
CA GLY A 56 -6.78 16.55 7.31
C GLY A 56 -7.84 17.18 6.41
N LYS A 57 -8.56 16.32 5.69
CA LYS A 57 -9.72 16.66 4.85
C LYS A 57 -10.82 15.65 5.12
N ASP A 58 -12.08 16.03 4.91
CA ASP A 58 -13.15 15.05 4.84
C ASP A 58 -12.82 14.01 3.76
N ARG A 59 -12.79 12.74 4.15
CA ARG A 59 -12.32 11.68 3.27
C ARG A 59 -13.25 11.51 2.07
N ARG A 60 -14.57 11.58 2.28
CA ARG A 60 -15.53 11.36 1.21
C ARG A 60 -15.44 12.48 0.19
N GLU A 61 -15.45 13.74 0.63
CA GLU A 61 -15.30 14.91 -0.24
C GLU A 61 -13.97 14.85 -1.01
N TYR A 62 -12.88 14.51 -0.33
CA TYR A 62 -11.56 14.37 -0.95
C TYR A 62 -11.56 13.30 -2.06
N LEU A 63 -12.10 12.12 -1.77
CA LEU A 63 -12.14 11.04 -2.74
C LEU A 63 -13.10 11.32 -3.90
N VAL A 64 -14.23 11.99 -3.65
CA VAL A 64 -15.16 12.40 -4.71
C VAL A 64 -14.50 13.44 -5.61
N ALA A 65 -13.79 14.41 -5.05
CA ALA A 65 -13.02 15.37 -5.84
C ALA A 65 -11.93 14.69 -6.68
N LYS A 66 -11.29 13.64 -6.15
CA LYS A 66 -10.21 12.90 -6.81
C LYS A 66 -10.70 11.92 -7.88
N PHE A 67 -11.80 11.22 -7.63
CA PHE A 67 -12.26 10.08 -8.43
C PHE A 67 -13.63 10.30 -9.10
N GLY A 68 -14.29 11.42 -8.85
CA GLY A 68 -15.47 11.91 -9.56
C GLY A 68 -16.81 11.56 -8.91
N SER A 69 -16.96 10.39 -8.29
CA SER A 69 -18.25 10.00 -7.66
C SER A 69 -18.09 8.92 -6.59
N ASP A 70 -19.07 8.84 -5.68
CA ASP A 70 -19.16 7.73 -4.70
C ASP A 70 -19.25 6.36 -5.38
N GLU A 71 -19.95 6.26 -6.52
CA GLU A 71 -20.04 5.01 -7.28
C GLU A 71 -18.66 4.58 -7.80
N ARG A 72 -17.89 5.53 -8.35
CA ARG A 72 -16.55 5.23 -8.83
C ARG A 72 -15.62 4.81 -7.70
N ILE A 73 -15.74 5.42 -6.53
CA ILE A 73 -14.98 5.04 -5.33
C ILE A 73 -15.35 3.62 -4.89
N ARG A 74 -16.64 3.26 -4.88
CA ARG A 74 -17.09 1.88 -4.59
C ARG A 74 -16.50 0.88 -5.57
N GLU A 75 -16.51 1.16 -6.87
CA GLU A 75 -15.90 0.29 -7.88
C GLU A 75 -14.39 0.09 -7.66
N ILE A 76 -13.67 1.16 -7.27
CA ILE A 76 -12.24 1.09 -6.96
C ILE A 76 -12.00 0.20 -5.74
N HIS A 77 -12.77 0.37 -4.66
CA HIS A 77 -12.67 -0.46 -3.47
C HIS A 77 -13.02 -1.93 -3.76
N ALA A 78 -14.10 -2.19 -4.51
CA ALA A 78 -14.53 -3.55 -4.86
C ALA A 78 -13.48 -4.33 -5.66
N ARG A 79 -12.60 -3.63 -6.41
CA ARG A 79 -11.49 -4.26 -7.13
C ARG A 79 -10.31 -4.61 -6.23
N ILE A 80 -10.07 -3.83 -5.17
CA ILE A 80 -8.88 -4.00 -4.32
C ILE A 80 -9.12 -4.90 -3.11
N GLU A 81 -10.35 -4.93 -2.59
CA GLU A 81 -10.77 -5.80 -1.48
C GLU A 81 -10.38 -7.27 -1.68
N PRO A 82 -10.73 -7.95 -2.79
CA PRO A 82 -10.36 -9.36 -2.98
C PRO A 82 -8.84 -9.58 -3.09
N LEU A 83 -8.10 -8.56 -3.55
CA LEU A 83 -6.63 -8.62 -3.60
C LEU A 83 -6.03 -8.48 -2.21
N GLY A 84 -6.64 -7.66 -1.35
CA GLY A 84 -6.31 -7.59 0.07
C GLY A 84 -6.56 -8.92 0.77
N GLU A 85 -7.73 -9.52 0.56
CA GLU A 85 -8.11 -10.81 1.16
C GLU A 85 -7.12 -11.92 0.81
N ALA A 86 -6.68 -11.98 -0.46
CA ALA A 86 -5.65 -12.92 -0.91
C ALA A 86 -4.30 -12.75 -0.18
N GLU A 87 -4.02 -11.57 0.35
CA GLU A 87 -2.84 -11.27 1.18
C GLU A 87 -3.14 -11.28 2.70
N GLY A 88 -4.34 -11.68 3.11
CA GLY A 88 -4.76 -11.71 4.51
C GLY A 88 -5.11 -10.32 5.09
N ILE A 89 -5.47 -9.37 4.24
CA ILE A 89 -5.90 -8.01 4.61
C ILE A 89 -7.42 -7.91 4.48
N ASN A 90 -8.11 -7.59 5.58
CA ASN A 90 -9.53 -7.24 5.56
C ASN A 90 -9.67 -5.71 5.52
N PHE A 91 -9.85 -5.15 4.33
CA PHE A 91 -10.02 -3.70 4.17
C PHE A 91 -11.41 -3.27 4.65
N ALA A 92 -11.45 -2.37 5.65
CA ALA A 92 -12.68 -1.79 6.17
C ALA A 92 -12.90 -0.36 5.66
N PHE A 93 -12.91 -0.14 4.33
CA PHE A 93 -13.00 1.21 3.76
C PHE A 93 -14.25 2.00 4.20
N ALA A 94 -15.36 1.30 4.45
CA ALA A 94 -16.61 1.88 4.93
C ALA A 94 -16.57 2.32 6.41
N ALA A 95 -15.60 1.83 7.20
CA ALA A 95 -15.45 2.19 8.61
C ALA A 95 -14.64 3.49 8.82
N ILE A 96 -14.02 4.02 7.75
CA ILE A 96 -13.24 5.26 7.81
C ILE A 96 -14.21 6.43 7.84
N LYS A 97 -14.22 7.14 8.98
CA LYS A 97 -15.02 8.34 9.21
C LYS A 97 -14.32 9.58 8.69
#